data_AF-G9PIQ6-F1
#
_entry.id   AF-G9PIQ6-F1
#
_cell.length_a   1.000
_cell.length_b   1.000
_cell.length_c   1.000
_cell.angle_alpha   90.00
_cell.angle_beta   90.00
_cell.angle_gamma   90.00
#
_symmetry.space_group_name_H-M   'P 1'
#
loop_
_entity.id
_entity.type
_entity.pdbx_description
1 polymer ?
#
loop_
_entity_poly.entity_id
_entity_poly.type
_entity_poly.pdbx_seq_one_letter_code
_entity_poly.pdbx_strand_id
1 'polypeptide(L)'
;MTGTGARRATARRTAATLVLDLRRQAAAGYWFVALLAGLTVGAVLLALVGDPLRWWPLVVLSELSITSFYFAAVQILRERGEGILAAQAVTPIGPGEYLVALAGSLCLLALAEVGALVLAAHGAAVLWPVLAIGVALVSCLYVLYGVIVVADYETIGAFLLPSGLWTLVLGVPLLPLLGVPDGWWLWCHPLQPAVVLIEISFGMRPVWAAAPCALLGTIWCALLALAARARLVRAVIPRGATS
;
A
#
# COMPACT_ATOMS: atom_id res chain seq x y z
N MET A 1 20.91 -0.50 -29.24
CA MET A 1 19.45 -0.67 -29.04
C MET A 1 18.83 0.70 -28.88
N THR A 2 17.93 1.10 -29.78
CA THR A 2 17.24 2.40 -29.73
C THR A 2 16.39 2.50 -28.45
N GLY A 3 16.37 3.66 -27.79
CA GLY A 3 15.74 3.85 -26.48
C GLY A 3 14.25 3.47 -26.40
N THR A 4 13.56 3.38 -27.54
CA THR A 4 12.18 2.91 -27.67
C THR A 4 12.04 1.39 -27.51
N GLY A 5 13.01 0.59 -28.00
CA GLY A 5 12.99 -0.87 -27.86
C GLY A 5 13.20 -1.34 -26.42
N ALA A 6 14.14 -0.70 -25.71
CA ALA A 6 14.42 -1.01 -24.31
C ALA A 6 13.24 -0.66 -23.37
N ARG A 7 12.56 0.46 -23.62
CA ARG A 7 11.34 0.86 -22.88
C ARG A 7 10.20 -0.14 -23.07
N ARG A 8 9.98 -0.61 -24.29
CA ARG A 8 8.94 -1.64 -24.58
C ARG A 8 9.25 -2.96 -23.88
N ALA A 9 10.51 -3.39 -23.88
CA ALA A 9 10.91 -4.62 -23.18
C ALA A 9 10.69 -4.50 -21.66
N THR A 10 11.08 -3.38 -21.06
CA THR A 10 10.87 -3.05 -19.63
C THR A 10 9.38 -3.08 -19.27
N ALA A 11 8.54 -2.43 -20.07
CA ALA A 11 7.09 -2.42 -19.86
C ALA A 11 6.48 -3.83 -19.95
N ARG A 12 6.91 -4.64 -20.93
CA ARG A 12 6.44 -6.02 -21.09
C ARG A 12 6.85 -6.90 -19.91
N ARG A 13 8.08 -6.76 -19.39
CA ARG A 13 8.53 -7.49 -18.19
C ARG A 13 7.72 -7.10 -16.96
N THR A 14 7.57 -5.79 -16.72
CA THR A 14 6.79 -5.27 -15.58
C THR A 14 5.34 -5.77 -15.62
N ALA A 15 4.71 -5.73 -16.80
CA ALA A 15 3.34 -6.26 -16.97
C ALA A 15 3.26 -7.76 -16.73
N ALA A 16 4.24 -8.54 -17.21
CA ALA A 16 4.29 -9.98 -16.96
C ALA A 16 4.46 -10.30 -15.47
N THR A 17 5.32 -9.56 -14.76
CA THR A 17 5.49 -9.68 -13.30
C THR A 17 4.21 -9.31 -12.56
N LEU A 18 3.54 -8.23 -12.94
CA LEU A 18 2.26 -7.83 -12.34
C LEU A 18 1.19 -8.92 -12.51
N VAL A 19 1.08 -9.52 -13.69
CA VAL A 19 0.14 -10.63 -13.93
C VAL A 19 0.50 -11.86 -13.09
N LEU A 20 1.80 -12.14 -12.94
CA LEU A 20 2.26 -13.23 -12.08
C LEU A 20 1.90 -12.98 -10.61
N ASP A 21 2.11 -11.77 -10.11
CA ASP A 21 1.77 -11.39 -8.73
C ASP A 21 0.27 -11.51 -8.48
N LEU A 22 -0.57 -11.01 -9.39
CA LEU A 22 -2.03 -11.16 -9.29
C LEU A 22 -2.46 -12.63 -9.24
N ARG A 23 -1.85 -13.49 -10.06
CA ARG A 23 -2.15 -14.94 -10.04
C ARG A 23 -1.72 -15.59 -8.72
N ARG A 24 -0.56 -15.21 -8.19
CA ARG A 24 -0.06 -15.71 -6.90
C ARG A 24 -0.94 -15.25 -5.74
N GLN A 25 -1.30 -13.98 -5.71
CA GLN A 25 -2.21 -13.40 -4.71
C GLN A 25 -3.58 -14.07 -4.75
N ALA A 26 -4.11 -14.32 -5.96
CA ALA A 26 -5.37 -15.05 -6.14
C ALA A 26 -5.28 -16.50 -5.64
N ALA A 27 -4.22 -17.23 -6.01
CA ALA A 27 -3.99 -18.60 -5.57
C ALA A 27 -3.73 -18.72 -4.05
N ALA A 28 -3.12 -17.69 -3.46
CA ALA A 28 -2.88 -17.59 -2.03
C ALA A 28 -4.10 -17.09 -1.23
N GLY A 29 -5.21 -16.73 -1.90
CA GLY A 29 -6.44 -16.29 -1.24
C GLY A 29 -6.40 -14.87 -0.68
N TYR A 30 -5.53 -13.99 -1.16
CA TYR A 30 -5.39 -12.61 -0.64
C TYR A 30 -6.70 -11.84 -0.70
N TRP A 31 -7.46 -12.00 -1.78
CA TRP A 31 -8.79 -11.38 -1.94
C TRP A 31 -9.79 -11.80 -0.87
N PHE A 32 -9.73 -13.07 -0.43
CA PHE A 32 -10.63 -13.58 0.60
C PHE A 32 -10.25 -13.03 1.97
N VAL A 33 -8.95 -13.02 2.28
CA VAL A 33 -8.43 -12.46 3.53
C VAL A 33 -8.71 -10.96 3.63
N ALA A 34 -8.49 -10.22 2.55
CA ALA A 34 -8.83 -8.80 2.40
C ALA A 34 -10.31 -8.56 2.71
N LEU A 35 -11.21 -9.18 1.94
CA LEU A 35 -12.65 -9.01 2.12
C LEU A 35 -13.11 -9.39 3.53
N LEU A 36 -12.60 -10.48 4.10
CA LEU A 36 -12.93 -10.90 5.45
C LEU A 36 -12.43 -9.91 6.50
N ALA A 37 -11.23 -9.37 6.36
CA ALA A 37 -10.69 -8.34 7.23
C ALA A 37 -11.56 -7.08 7.17
N GLY A 38 -11.86 -6.57 5.98
CA GLY A 38 -12.71 -5.39 5.78
C GLY A 38 -14.11 -5.55 6.35
N LEU A 39 -14.74 -6.71 6.14
CA LEU A 39 -16.05 -7.01 6.74
C LEU A 39 -15.98 -7.08 8.26
N THR A 40 -14.92 -7.65 8.83
CA THR A 40 -14.73 -7.74 10.28
C THR A 40 -14.54 -6.37 10.90
N VAL A 41 -13.67 -5.53 10.31
CA VAL A 41 -13.45 -4.15 10.76
C VAL A 41 -14.75 -3.33 10.66
N GLY A 42 -15.47 -3.46 9.55
CA GLY A 42 -16.76 -2.81 9.35
C GLY A 42 -17.81 -3.25 10.39
N ALA A 43 -17.92 -4.55 10.65
CA ALA A 43 -18.86 -5.10 11.63
C ALA A 43 -18.55 -4.63 13.06
N VAL A 44 -17.27 -4.64 13.45
CA VAL A 44 -16.83 -4.15 14.76
C VAL A 44 -17.17 -2.68 14.94
N LEU A 45 -16.97 -1.85 13.92
CA LEU A 45 -17.27 -0.42 14.00
C LEU A 45 -18.77 -0.12 14.03
N LEU A 46 -19.58 -0.85 13.25
CA LEU A 46 -21.04 -0.77 13.35
C LEU A 46 -21.56 -1.15 14.74
N ALA A 47 -20.90 -2.09 15.42
CA ALA A 47 -21.25 -2.48 16.78
C ALA A 47 -20.80 -1.47 17.85
N LEU A 48 -19.72 -0.73 17.59
CA LEU A 48 -19.11 0.18 18.58
C LEU A 48 -19.59 1.64 18.47
N VAL A 49 -20.07 2.09 17.30
CA VAL A 49 -20.31 3.52 17.07
C VAL A 49 -21.68 3.82 16.47
N GLY A 50 -22.39 4.81 17.03
CA GLY A 50 -23.75 5.19 16.64
C GLY A 50 -23.89 6.02 15.35
N ASP A 51 -22.80 6.58 14.82
CA ASP A 51 -22.79 7.25 13.49
C ASP A 51 -21.72 6.61 12.59
N PRO A 52 -22.09 5.58 11.79
CA PRO A 52 -21.15 4.82 10.96
C PRO A 52 -20.45 5.65 9.89
N LEU A 53 -21.09 6.73 9.41
CA LEU A 53 -20.62 7.50 8.25
C LEU A 53 -19.36 8.31 8.58
N ARG A 54 -19.22 8.78 9.82
CA ARG A 54 -18.07 9.57 10.26
C ARG A 54 -16.75 8.78 10.32
N TRP A 55 -16.83 7.46 10.51
CA TRP A 55 -15.64 6.62 10.75
C TRP A 55 -15.12 5.93 9.50
N TRP A 56 -15.80 6.09 8.36
CA TRP A 56 -15.45 5.38 7.13
C TRP A 56 -14.04 5.69 6.58
N PRO A 57 -13.52 6.94 6.65
CA PRO A 57 -12.12 7.18 6.31
C PRO A 57 -11.16 6.35 7.16
N LEU A 58 -11.44 6.20 8.46
CA LEU A 58 -10.62 5.41 9.36
C LEU A 58 -10.71 3.91 9.02
N VAL A 59 -11.90 3.40 8.68
CA VAL A 59 -12.11 2.02 8.19
C VAL A 59 -11.23 1.77 6.96
N VAL A 60 -11.36 2.63 5.95
CA VAL A 60 -10.63 2.49 4.68
C VAL A 60 -9.12 2.54 4.92
N LEU A 61 -8.63 3.49 5.71
CA LEU A 61 -7.20 3.61 6.00
C LEU A 61 -6.65 2.43 6.81
N SER A 62 -7.44 1.89 7.73
CA SER A 62 -7.09 0.70 8.51
C SER A 62 -7.05 -0.54 7.63
N GLU A 63 -8.04 -0.71 6.77
CA GLU A 63 -8.08 -1.84 5.84
C GLU A 63 -6.89 -1.81 4.87
N LEU A 64 -6.59 -0.65 4.31
CA LEU A 64 -5.44 -0.48 3.43
C LEU A 64 -4.11 -0.80 4.14
N SER A 65 -4.02 -0.60 5.46
CA SER A 65 -2.82 -1.00 6.20
C SER A 65 -2.63 -2.52 6.17
N ILE A 66 -3.72 -3.29 6.21
CA ILE A 66 -3.70 -4.74 6.09
C ILE A 66 -3.38 -5.14 4.65
N THR A 67 -4.17 -4.67 3.69
CA THR A 67 -4.12 -5.15 2.30
C THR A 67 -2.99 -4.59 1.46
N SER A 68 -2.35 -3.51 1.91
CA SER A 68 -1.18 -2.93 1.25
C SER A 68 0.11 -3.12 2.04
N PHE A 69 0.16 -2.71 3.32
CA PHE A 69 1.42 -2.79 4.09
C PHE A 69 1.73 -4.22 4.53
N TYR A 70 0.79 -4.90 5.21
CA TYR A 70 1.02 -6.26 5.68
C TYR A 70 1.14 -7.26 4.53
N PHE A 71 0.28 -7.16 3.52
CA PHE A 71 0.36 -8.05 2.35
C PHE A 71 1.66 -7.88 1.56
N ALA A 72 2.14 -6.64 1.36
CA ALA A 72 3.45 -6.43 0.74
C ALA A 72 4.58 -7.09 1.53
N ALA A 73 4.60 -6.89 2.86
CA ALA A 73 5.61 -7.47 3.73
C ALA A 73 5.58 -9.00 3.71
N VAL A 74 4.38 -9.59 3.86
CA VAL A 74 4.19 -11.05 3.82
C VAL A 74 4.58 -11.61 2.45
N GLN A 75 4.20 -10.95 1.35
CA GLN A 75 4.56 -11.40 0.01
C GLN A 75 6.08 -11.41 -0.18
N ILE A 76 6.79 -10.35 0.24
CA ILE A 76 8.25 -10.28 0.17
C ILE A 76 8.91 -11.38 0.99
N LEU A 77 8.45 -11.62 2.23
CA LEU A 77 9.01 -12.66 3.10
C LEU A 77 8.77 -14.06 2.56
N ARG A 78 7.59 -14.31 1.97
CA ARG A 78 7.30 -15.57 1.29
C ARG A 78 8.18 -15.77 0.07
N GLU A 79 8.30 -14.76 -0.79
CA GLU A 79 9.17 -14.80 -1.95
C GLU A 79 10.65 -15.00 -1.57
N ARG A 80 11.06 -14.46 -0.41
CA ARG A 80 12.38 -14.73 0.16
C ARG A 80 12.53 -16.20 0.58
N GLY A 81 11.59 -16.73 1.36
CA GLY A 81 11.61 -18.12 1.83
C GLY A 81 11.50 -19.15 0.70
N GLU A 82 10.80 -18.82 -0.38
CA GLU A 82 10.68 -19.64 -1.60
C GLU A 82 11.90 -19.51 -2.54
N GLY A 83 12.90 -18.70 -2.18
CA GLY A 83 14.10 -18.47 -3.00
C GLY A 83 13.87 -17.63 -4.26
N ILE A 84 12.68 -17.04 -4.42
CA ILE A 84 12.32 -16.21 -5.59
C ILE A 84 13.16 -14.94 -5.63
N LEU A 85 13.43 -14.30 -4.49
CA LEU A 85 14.30 -13.12 -4.44
C LEU A 85 15.76 -13.45 -4.81
N ALA A 86 16.24 -14.65 -4.46
CA ALA A 86 17.56 -15.12 -4.89
C ALA A 86 17.57 -15.43 -6.40
N ALA A 87 16.50 -16.04 -6.92
CA ALA A 87 16.34 -16.25 -8.35
C ALA A 87 16.29 -14.93 -9.13
N GLN A 88 15.78 -13.84 -8.54
CA GLN A 88 15.79 -12.54 -9.21
C GLN A 88 17.20 -12.06 -9.58
N ALA A 89 18.23 -12.41 -8.80
CA ALA A 89 19.62 -12.02 -9.08
C ALA A 89 20.15 -12.57 -10.42
N VAL A 90 19.57 -13.66 -10.92
CA VAL A 90 19.92 -14.28 -12.21
C VAL A 90 18.88 -14.02 -13.31
N THR A 91 17.80 -13.30 -13.00
CA THR A 91 16.78 -12.90 -13.97
C THR A 91 17.01 -11.46 -14.45
N PRO A 92 16.52 -11.09 -15.65
CA PRO A 92 16.70 -9.73 -16.18
C PRO A 92 15.72 -8.70 -15.58
N ILE A 93 15.01 -9.02 -14.49
CA ILE A 93 14.06 -8.11 -13.83
C ILE A 93 14.83 -7.11 -12.95
N GLY A 94 14.56 -5.82 -13.16
CA GLY A 94 15.12 -4.77 -12.30
C GLY A 94 14.31 -4.58 -11.01
N PRO A 95 14.92 -4.07 -9.93
CA PRO A 95 14.22 -3.81 -8.66
C PRO A 95 13.09 -2.79 -8.80
N GLY A 96 13.19 -1.86 -9.75
CA GLY A 96 12.11 -0.93 -10.07
C GLY A 96 10.92 -1.59 -10.76
N GLU A 97 11.17 -2.57 -11.65
CA GLU A 97 10.11 -3.33 -12.32
C GLU A 97 9.34 -4.18 -11.31
N TYR A 98 10.06 -4.81 -10.38
CA TYR A 98 9.47 -5.54 -9.26
C TYR A 98 8.60 -4.64 -8.37
N LEU A 99 9.13 -3.48 -7.93
CA LEU A 99 8.37 -2.55 -7.08
C LEU A 99 7.09 -2.05 -7.76
N VAL A 100 7.15 -1.74 -9.05
CA VAL A 100 5.97 -1.29 -9.80
C VAL A 100 4.95 -2.42 -9.96
N ALA A 101 5.39 -3.65 -10.20
CA ALA A 101 4.51 -4.81 -10.28
C ALA A 101 3.84 -5.13 -8.93
N LEU A 102 4.60 -5.09 -7.84
CA LEU A 102 4.11 -5.32 -6.49
C LEU A 102 3.13 -4.23 -6.05
N ALA A 103 3.50 -2.96 -6.20
CA ALA A 103 2.62 -1.84 -5.86
C ALA A 103 1.37 -1.82 -6.76
N GLY A 104 1.52 -2.11 -8.05
CA GLY A 104 0.41 -2.17 -8.99
C GLY A 104 -0.58 -3.30 -8.67
N SER A 105 -0.09 -4.51 -8.38
CA SER A 105 -0.96 -5.65 -8.06
C SER A 105 -1.74 -5.45 -6.77
N LEU A 106 -1.08 -4.98 -5.70
CA LEU A 106 -1.74 -4.69 -4.42
C LEU A 106 -2.65 -3.45 -4.49
N CYS A 107 -2.31 -2.44 -5.30
CA CYS A 107 -3.18 -1.30 -5.55
C CYS A 107 -4.48 -1.73 -6.27
N LEU A 108 -4.39 -2.62 -7.26
CA LEU A 108 -5.58 -3.16 -7.92
C LEU A 108 -6.45 -3.96 -6.95
N LEU A 109 -5.84 -4.76 -6.07
CA LEU A 109 -6.54 -5.49 -5.02
C LEU A 109 -7.25 -4.52 -4.05
N ALA A 110 -6.53 -3.52 -3.55
CA ALA A 110 -7.04 -2.48 -2.65
C ALA A 110 -8.19 -1.69 -3.27
N LEU A 111 -8.10 -1.30 -4.55
CA LEU A 111 -9.17 -0.60 -5.26
C LEU A 111 -10.42 -1.47 -5.38
N ALA A 112 -10.26 -2.76 -5.72
CA ALA A 112 -11.39 -3.68 -5.85
C ALA A 112 -12.08 -3.91 -4.49
N GLU A 113 -11.30 -4.13 -3.44
CA GLU A 113 -11.77 -4.35 -2.09
C GLU A 113 -12.45 -3.11 -1.49
N VAL A 114 -11.74 -1.98 -1.40
CA VAL A 114 -12.29 -0.74 -0.86
C VAL A 114 -13.48 -0.29 -1.68
N GLY A 115 -13.42 -0.46 -3.01
CA GLY A 115 -14.55 -0.20 -3.88
C GLY A 115 -15.77 -1.04 -3.54
N ALA A 116 -15.61 -2.35 -3.31
CA ALA A 116 -16.70 -3.23 -2.90
C ALA A 116 -17.28 -2.85 -1.53
N LEU A 117 -16.42 -2.58 -0.54
CA LEU A 117 -16.83 -2.21 0.81
C LEU A 117 -17.57 -0.86 0.84
N VAL A 118 -17.02 0.15 0.16
CA VAL A 118 -17.63 1.49 0.10
C VAL A 118 -18.92 1.46 -0.70
N LEU A 119 -18.97 0.72 -1.82
CA LEU A 119 -20.20 0.58 -2.60
C LEU A 119 -21.31 -0.09 -1.77
N ALA A 120 -20.98 -1.13 -1.01
CA ALA A 120 -21.94 -1.84 -0.16
C ALA A 120 -22.49 -0.96 0.98
N ALA A 121 -21.67 -0.06 1.54
CA ALA A 121 -22.06 0.77 2.69
C ALA A 121 -22.64 2.14 2.31
N HIS A 122 -22.10 2.81 1.29
CA HIS A 122 -22.42 4.20 0.93
C HIS A 122 -23.09 4.34 -0.45
N GLY A 123 -23.17 3.25 -1.23
CA GLY A 123 -23.68 3.31 -2.60
C GLY A 123 -22.90 4.31 -3.46
N ALA A 124 -23.61 5.16 -4.20
CA ALA A 124 -23.00 6.16 -5.09
C ALA A 124 -22.63 7.50 -4.39
N ALA A 125 -22.92 7.65 -3.10
CA ALA A 125 -22.79 8.92 -2.37
C ALA A 125 -21.35 9.24 -1.91
N VAL A 126 -20.36 8.97 -2.77
CA VAL A 126 -18.93 9.20 -2.53
C VAL A 126 -18.30 9.75 -3.80
N LEU A 127 -17.30 10.63 -3.67
CA LEU A 127 -16.53 11.12 -4.81
C LEU A 127 -15.57 10.02 -5.30
N TRP A 128 -16.09 9.07 -6.07
CA TRP A 128 -15.37 7.88 -6.57
C TRP A 128 -14.01 8.17 -7.21
N PRO A 129 -13.84 9.20 -8.08
CA PRO A 129 -12.52 9.50 -8.64
C PRO A 129 -11.50 9.92 -7.57
N VAL A 130 -11.95 10.70 -6.59
CA VAL A 130 -11.08 11.16 -5.49
C VAL A 130 -10.74 9.99 -4.56
N LEU A 131 -11.73 9.13 -4.26
CA LEU A 131 -11.51 7.91 -3.49
C LEU A 131 -10.48 7.02 -4.18
N ALA A 132 -10.62 6.77 -5.48
CA ALA A 132 -9.71 5.91 -6.24
C ALA A 132 -8.27 6.45 -6.22
N ILE A 133 -8.09 7.77 -6.37
CA ILE A 133 -6.77 8.41 -6.28
C ILE A 133 -6.22 8.29 -4.85
N GLY A 134 -7.04 8.55 -3.83
CA GLY A 134 -6.66 8.41 -2.42
C GLY A 134 -6.23 6.98 -2.08
N VAL A 135 -7.04 5.98 -2.45
CA VAL A 135 -6.77 4.55 -2.24
C VAL A 135 -5.49 4.15 -2.96
N ALA A 136 -5.33 4.55 -4.23
CA ALA A 136 -4.13 4.22 -4.99
C ALA A 136 -2.86 4.80 -4.35
N LEU A 137 -2.92 6.05 -3.86
CA LEU A 137 -1.79 6.69 -3.19
C LEU A 137 -1.49 6.07 -1.83
N VAL A 138 -2.51 5.85 -0.98
CA VAL A 138 -2.33 5.17 0.31
C VAL A 138 -1.74 3.78 0.08
N SER A 139 -2.30 2.99 -0.84
CA SER A 139 -1.80 1.65 -1.16
C SER A 139 -0.34 1.69 -1.62
N CYS A 140 0.00 2.55 -2.58
CA CYS A 140 1.39 2.69 -3.03
C CYS A 140 2.33 3.07 -1.87
N LEU A 141 1.98 4.05 -1.05
CA LEU A 141 2.78 4.47 0.11
C LEU A 141 2.98 3.32 1.09
N TYR A 142 1.92 2.59 1.42
CA TYR A 142 1.96 1.45 2.34
C TYR A 142 2.74 0.27 1.79
N VAL A 143 2.62 -0.06 0.50
CA VAL A 143 3.45 -1.10 -0.13
C VAL A 143 4.92 -0.71 -0.08
N LEU A 144 5.26 0.51 -0.51
CA LEU A 144 6.65 0.98 -0.53
C LEU A 144 7.26 1.04 0.87
N TYR A 145 6.49 1.49 1.85
CA TYR A 145 6.90 1.49 3.25
C TYR A 145 7.06 0.07 3.79
N GLY A 146 6.13 -0.84 3.47
CA GLY A 146 6.21 -2.26 3.80
C GLY A 146 7.50 -2.88 3.28
N VAL A 147 7.87 -2.58 2.03
CA VAL A 147 9.15 -3.02 1.44
C VAL A 147 10.36 -2.50 2.22
N ILE A 148 10.34 -1.22 2.61
CA ILE A 148 11.45 -0.59 3.35
C ILE A 148 11.64 -1.26 4.72
N VAL A 149 10.54 -1.46 5.45
CA VAL A 149 10.59 -2.02 6.81
C VAL A 149 10.91 -3.51 6.77
N VAL A 150 10.26 -4.27 5.89
CA VAL A 150 10.41 -5.73 5.84
C VAL A 150 11.80 -6.16 5.38
N ALA A 151 12.55 -5.27 4.71
CA ALA A 151 13.91 -5.56 4.24
C ALA A 151 14.84 -6.08 5.35
N ASP A 152 14.61 -5.67 6.60
CA ASP A 152 15.42 -6.04 7.76
C ASP A 152 14.98 -7.35 8.46
N TYR A 153 13.94 -8.02 7.97
CA TYR A 153 13.38 -9.24 8.56
C TYR A 153 13.50 -10.43 7.62
N GLU A 154 13.72 -11.62 8.18
CA GLU A 154 13.88 -12.87 7.42
C GLU A 154 12.63 -13.77 7.41
N THR A 155 11.77 -13.64 8.42
CA THR A 155 10.57 -14.48 8.57
C THR A 155 9.34 -13.67 8.93
N ILE A 156 8.16 -14.19 8.58
CA ILE A 156 6.86 -13.58 8.92
C ILE A 156 6.75 -13.42 10.44
N GLY A 157 7.09 -14.46 11.21
CA GLY A 157 7.01 -14.41 12.68
C GLY A 157 7.89 -13.32 13.30
N ALA A 158 9.09 -13.09 12.76
CA ALA A 158 9.98 -12.02 13.24
C ALA A 158 9.48 -10.61 12.89
N PHE A 159 8.68 -10.48 11.82
CA PHE A 159 8.14 -9.20 11.37
C PHE A 159 6.84 -8.80 12.10
N LEU A 160 5.97 -9.76 12.45
CA LEU A 160 4.62 -9.47 12.95
C LEU A 160 4.57 -8.73 14.29
N LEU A 161 5.48 -9.02 15.23
CA LEU A 161 5.48 -8.31 16.51
C LEU A 161 5.99 -6.87 16.37
N PRO A 162 7.15 -6.62 15.69
CA PRO A 162 7.64 -5.26 15.50
C PRO A 162 6.82 -4.43 14.51
N SER A 163 6.09 -5.05 13.58
CA SER A 163 5.27 -4.34 12.59
C SER A 163 4.20 -3.46 13.24
N GLY A 164 3.70 -3.82 14.43
CA GLY A 164 2.75 -2.98 15.17
C GLY A 164 3.29 -1.58 15.45
N LEU A 165 4.57 -1.46 15.84
CA LEU A 165 5.21 -0.15 16.05
C LEU A 165 5.29 0.64 14.74
N TRP A 166 5.63 -0.03 13.64
CA TRP A 166 5.68 0.58 12.32
C TRP A 166 4.30 1.02 11.81
N THR A 167 3.25 0.25 12.09
CA THR A 167 1.86 0.62 11.82
C THR A 167 1.45 1.85 12.64
N LEU A 168 1.86 1.96 13.91
CA LEU A 168 1.61 3.15 14.72
C LEU A 168 2.29 4.39 14.15
N VAL A 169 3.56 4.28 13.72
CA VAL A 169 4.28 5.38 13.07
C VAL A 169 3.57 5.81 11.77
N LEU A 170 3.17 4.84 10.94
CA LEU A 170 2.39 5.14 9.72
C LEU A 170 1.03 5.77 10.04
N GLY A 171 0.40 5.35 11.12
CA GLY A 171 -0.93 5.76 11.55
C GLY A 171 -0.99 7.16 12.17
N VAL A 172 0.14 7.87 12.28
CA VAL A 172 0.19 9.21 12.91
C VAL A 172 -0.79 10.21 12.27
N PRO A 173 -0.94 10.29 10.93
CA PRO A 173 -1.99 11.09 10.29
C PRO A 173 -3.44 10.70 10.57
N LEU A 174 -3.71 9.55 11.19
CA LEU A 174 -5.06 9.14 11.55
C LEU A 174 -5.47 9.71 12.91
N LEU A 175 -4.53 10.24 13.72
CA LEU A 175 -4.82 10.81 15.04
C LEU A 175 -5.94 11.88 15.01
N PRO A 176 -6.03 12.78 14.02
CA PRO A 176 -7.14 13.73 13.94
C PRO A 176 -8.51 13.09 13.76
N LEU A 177 -8.59 11.96 13.07
CA LEU A 177 -9.83 11.17 12.96
C LEU A 177 -10.25 10.56 14.30
N LEU A 178 -9.30 10.38 15.22
CA LEU A 178 -9.52 9.92 16.60
C LEU A 178 -9.83 11.08 17.58
N GLY A 179 -9.90 12.32 17.11
CA GLY A 179 -10.20 13.51 17.93
C GLY A 179 -8.98 14.25 18.47
N VAL A 180 -7.76 13.91 18.04
CA VAL A 180 -6.56 14.68 18.35
C VAL A 180 -6.54 15.97 17.49
N PRO A 181 -6.07 17.11 18.00
CA PRO A 181 -5.99 18.32 17.18
C PRO A 181 -5.10 18.17 15.95
N ASP A 182 -5.56 18.71 14.81
CA ASP A 182 -4.77 18.84 13.58
C ASP A 182 -3.55 19.74 13.81
N GLY A 183 -2.44 19.46 13.11
CA GLY A 183 -1.21 20.25 13.19
C GLY A 183 -0.47 20.34 11.86
N TRP A 184 0.27 21.44 11.66
CA TRP A 184 1.04 21.67 10.42
C TRP A 184 2.12 20.60 10.19
N TRP A 185 2.64 20.01 11.26
CA TRP A 185 3.67 18.97 11.23
C TRP A 185 3.20 17.67 10.56
N LEU A 186 1.89 17.42 10.51
CA LEU A 186 1.32 16.27 9.80
C LEU A 186 1.65 16.31 8.30
N TRP A 187 1.79 17.49 7.71
CA TRP A 187 2.14 17.64 6.29
C TRP A 187 3.57 17.21 5.96
N CYS A 188 4.43 17.04 6.95
CA CYS A 188 5.74 16.40 6.78
C CYS A 188 5.64 14.88 6.67
N HIS A 189 4.50 14.29 7.09
CA HIS A 189 4.29 12.85 7.03
C HIS A 189 3.82 12.43 5.63
N PRO A 190 4.42 11.39 5.02
CA PRO A 190 4.12 11.00 3.63
C PRO A 190 2.66 10.59 3.40
N LEU A 191 2.00 10.05 4.43
CA LEU A 191 0.63 9.57 4.36
C LEU A 191 -0.43 10.70 4.43
N GLN A 192 -0.10 11.88 4.98
CA GLN A 192 -1.05 12.98 5.18
C GLN A 192 -1.80 13.40 3.91
N PRO A 193 -1.15 13.68 2.76
CA PRO A 193 -1.90 14.06 1.56
C PRO A 193 -2.87 12.97 1.07
N ALA A 194 -2.51 11.69 1.27
CA ALA A 194 -3.35 10.58 0.86
C ALA A 194 -4.54 10.39 1.81
N VAL A 195 -4.36 10.61 3.12
CA VAL A 195 -5.46 10.64 4.11
C VAL A 195 -6.45 11.76 3.79
N VAL A 196 -5.96 12.95 3.50
CA VAL A 196 -6.80 14.10 3.13
C VAL A 196 -7.63 13.79 1.87
N LEU A 197 -7.08 13.08 0.89
CA LEU A 197 -7.86 12.64 -0.28
C LEU A 197 -9.00 11.68 0.08
N ILE A 198 -8.76 10.74 0.99
CA ILE A 198 -9.81 9.86 1.51
C ILE A 198 -10.89 10.70 2.23
N GLU A 199 -10.52 11.63 3.10
CA GLU A 199 -11.48 12.52 3.78
C GLU A 199 -12.29 13.39 2.80
N ILE A 200 -11.66 13.94 1.76
CA ILE A 200 -12.35 14.68 0.68
C ILE A 200 -13.36 13.76 -0.01
N SER A 201 -13.03 12.49 -0.23
CA SER A 201 -13.92 11.57 -0.93
C SER A 201 -15.25 11.35 -0.21
N PHE A 202 -15.24 11.42 1.13
CA PHE A 202 -16.41 11.36 2.01
C PHE A 202 -16.99 12.74 2.36
N GLY A 203 -16.53 13.81 1.73
CA GLY A 203 -17.06 15.16 1.94
C GLY A 203 -16.65 15.84 3.26
N MET A 204 -15.66 15.30 3.98
CA MET A 204 -15.18 15.87 5.25
C MET A 204 -14.23 17.06 5.05
N ARG A 205 -13.67 17.19 3.84
CA ARG A 205 -12.75 18.29 3.46
C ARG A 205 -13.12 18.82 2.07
N PRO A 206 -12.76 20.07 1.75
CA PRO A 206 -13.16 20.69 0.51
C PRO A 206 -12.42 20.13 -0.71
N VAL A 207 -13.15 19.96 -1.82
CA VAL A 207 -12.66 19.30 -3.05
C VAL A 207 -11.48 20.02 -3.71
N TRP A 208 -11.35 21.34 -3.55
CA TRP A 208 -10.23 22.09 -4.13
C TRP A 208 -8.86 21.62 -3.63
N ALA A 209 -8.80 21.02 -2.43
CA ALA A 209 -7.57 20.48 -1.86
C ALA A 209 -7.15 19.14 -2.51
N ALA A 210 -7.99 18.52 -3.36
CA ALA A 210 -7.70 17.22 -3.95
C ALA A 210 -6.50 17.27 -4.90
N ALA A 211 -6.44 18.25 -5.80
CA ALA A 211 -5.34 18.39 -6.75
C ALA A 211 -3.95 18.59 -6.08
N PRO A 212 -3.78 19.54 -5.13
CA PRO A 212 -2.50 19.69 -4.44
C PRO A 212 -2.14 18.46 -3.58
N CYS A 213 -3.12 17.79 -2.96
CA CYS A 213 -2.87 16.56 -2.21
C CYS A 213 -2.44 15.41 -3.11
N ALA A 214 -3.06 15.24 -4.29
CA ALA A 214 -2.64 14.24 -5.27
C ALA A 214 -1.20 14.50 -5.74
N LEU A 215 -0.85 15.75 -6.03
CA LEU A 215 0.52 16.12 -6.41
C LEU A 215 1.51 15.81 -5.27
N LEU A 216 1.23 16.24 -4.04
CA LEU A 216 2.13 16.00 -2.92
C LEU A 216 2.26 14.51 -2.60
N GLY A 217 1.16 13.75 -2.66
CA GLY A 217 1.15 12.31 -2.48
C GLY A 217 1.96 11.57 -3.54
N THR A 218 1.85 11.96 -4.82
CA THR A 218 2.68 11.37 -5.89
C THR A 218 4.18 11.66 -5.71
N ILE A 219 4.54 12.86 -5.21
CA ILE A 219 5.93 13.20 -4.85
C ILE A 219 6.43 12.26 -3.74
N TRP A 220 5.64 12.06 -2.68
CA TRP A 220 5.99 11.13 -1.60
C TRP A 220 6.13 9.68 -2.08
N CYS A 221 5.22 9.21 -2.94
CA CYS A 221 5.34 7.90 -3.58
C CYS A 221 6.65 7.76 -4.35
N ALA A 222 7.03 8.79 -5.13
CA ALA A 222 8.29 8.77 -5.87
C ALA A 222 9.51 8.71 -4.94
N LEU A 223 9.52 9.50 -3.87
CA LEU A 223 10.59 9.50 -2.86
C LEU A 223 10.71 8.15 -2.14
N LEU A 224 9.58 7.58 -1.71
CA LEU A 224 9.58 6.25 -1.08
C LEU A 224 9.96 5.14 -2.06
N ALA A 225 9.60 5.26 -3.35
CA ALA A 225 10.00 4.30 -4.37
C ALA A 225 11.53 4.29 -4.56
N LEU A 226 12.19 5.46 -4.49
CA LEU A 226 13.64 5.54 -4.51
C LEU A 226 14.26 4.88 -3.27
N ALA A 227 13.70 5.13 -2.09
CA ALA A 227 14.17 4.53 -0.84
C ALA A 227 13.97 3.00 -0.81
N ALA A 228 12.79 2.52 -1.20
CA ALA A 228 12.47 1.09 -1.30
C ALA A 228 13.38 0.39 -2.31
N ARG A 229 13.63 1.01 -3.47
CA ARG A 229 14.56 0.48 -4.47
C ARG A 229 15.97 0.35 -3.89
N ALA A 230 16.45 1.36 -3.18
CA ALA A 230 17.76 1.33 -2.54
C ALA A 230 17.86 0.24 -1.47
N ARG A 231 16.79 -0.01 -0.71
CA ARG A 231 16.72 -1.10 0.29
C ARG A 231 16.71 -2.48 -0.35
N LEU A 232 15.91 -2.69 -1.40
CA LEU A 232 15.85 -3.99 -2.11
C LEU A 232 17.19 -4.37 -2.73
N VAL A 233 17.90 -3.42 -3.35
CA VAL A 233 19.23 -3.67 -3.92
C VAL A 233 20.21 -4.16 -2.85
N ARG A 234 20.13 -3.62 -1.62
CA ARG A 234 20.97 -4.09 -0.51
C ARG A 234 20.53 -5.45 0.02
N ALA A 235 19.24 -5.75 0.03
CA ALA A 235 18.70 -7.01 0.53
C ALA A 235 18.98 -8.21 -0.38
N VAL A 236 19.16 -7.99 -1.69
CA VAL A 236 19.51 -9.05 -2.66
C VAL A 236 20.99 -9.44 -2.58
N ILE A 237 21.86 -8.63 -1.94
CA ILE A 237 23.26 -8.99 -1.70
C ILE A 237 23.29 -9.93 -0.48
N PRO A 238 23.71 -11.20 -0.62
CA PRO A 238 23.74 -12.13 0.50
C PRO A 238 24.64 -11.59 1.61
N ARG A 239 24.08 -11.47 2.83
CA ARG A 239 24.83 -11.23 4.06
C ARG A 239 25.62 -12.49 4.41
N GLY A 240 26.70 -12.76 3.68
CA GLY A 240 27.48 -13.99 3.82
C GLY A 240 28.67 -14.13 2.89
N ALA A 241 29.23 -13.03 2.37
CA ALA A 241 30.46 -13.02 1.57
C ALA A 241 31.50 -12.03 2.14
N THR A 242 31.59 -11.94 3.46
CA THR A 242 32.76 -11.38 4.14
C THR A 242 33.32 -12.48 5.02
N SER A 243 34.53 -12.91 4.61
CA SER A 243 35.44 -13.90 5.18
C SER A 243 35.38 -14.09 6.69
#